data_AF-A0A4Y2NC80-F1
#
_entry.id   AF-A0A4Y2NC80-F1
#
_cell.length_a   1.000
_cell.length_b   1.000
_cell.length_c   1.000
_cell.angle_alpha   90.00
_cell.angle_beta   90.00
_cell.angle_gamma   90.00
#
_symmetry.space_group_name_H-M   'P 1'
#
loop_
_entity.id
_entity.type
_entity.pdbx_description
1 polymer ?
#
loop_
_entity_poly.entity_id
_entity_poly.type
_entity_poly.pdbx_seq_one_letter_code
_entity_poly.pdbx_strand_id
1 'polypeptide(L)'
;MRPHKKLFLANFYSYYSYRENQDPFRSSGGIAIFVKSSIPHHQLIPPTLHYVEASVAVLELNNSDKITLTSIYIPPSSDQGMFTFDIENLIQISPNQIICGDYNAHHTSFGCTNNSPRGITLLNFVNNAGIEILAPSTPTRFGNNSSSTIDLAIA
;
A
#
# COMPACT_ATOMS: atom_id res chain seq x y z
N MET A 1 5.18 -1.92 -12.16
CA MET A 1 6.03 -3.00 -12.75
C MET A 1 5.30 -3.62 -13.92
N ARG A 2 6.00 -3.96 -15.00
CA ARG A 2 5.39 -4.57 -16.19
C ARG A 2 5.27 -6.09 -16.02
N PRO A 3 4.20 -6.75 -16.51
CA PRO A 3 3.94 -8.19 -16.35
C PRO A 3 5.08 -9.14 -16.71
N HIS A 4 5.99 -8.70 -17.58
CA HIS A 4 7.07 -9.53 -18.13
C HIS A 4 8.47 -9.16 -17.62
N LYS A 5 8.58 -8.26 -16.63
CA LYS A 5 9.86 -7.92 -15.98
C LYS A 5 9.77 -8.21 -14.49
N LYS A 6 10.22 -9.41 -14.10
CA LYS A 6 10.47 -9.74 -12.69
C LYS A 6 11.76 -9.06 -12.26
N LEU A 7 11.69 -8.24 -11.22
CA LEU A 7 12.88 -7.60 -10.65
C LEU A 7 13.59 -8.61 -9.75
N PHE A 8 14.76 -9.07 -10.17
CA PHE A 8 15.59 -9.93 -9.33
C PHE A 8 16.43 -9.06 -8.39
N LEU A 9 16.37 -9.37 -7.10
CA LEU A 9 17.25 -8.80 -6.08
C LEU A 9 17.87 -9.96 -5.28
N ALA A 10 19.20 -10.07 -5.30
CA ALA A 10 19.90 -11.17 -4.66
C ALA A 10 19.60 -11.23 -3.16
N ASN A 11 19.31 -12.43 -2.65
CA ASN A 11 18.89 -12.69 -1.26
C ASN A 11 17.50 -12.14 -0.88
N PHE A 12 16.63 -11.87 -1.85
CA PHE A 12 15.23 -11.51 -1.61
C PHE A 12 14.28 -12.38 -2.41
N TYR A 13 13.17 -12.75 -1.80
CA TYR A 13 11.97 -13.19 -2.51
C TYR A 13 11.13 -11.98 -2.85
N SER A 14 10.45 -12.06 -3.98
CA SER A 14 9.67 -10.97 -4.52
C SER A 14 8.25 -11.41 -4.81
N TYR A 15 7.29 -10.77 -4.17
CA TYR A 15 5.87 -10.99 -4.39
C TYR A 15 5.27 -9.79 -5.13
N TYR A 16 4.47 -10.06 -6.16
CA TYR A 16 3.93 -9.05 -7.04
C TYR A 16 2.45 -9.29 -7.27
N SER A 17 1.73 -8.19 -7.53
CA SER A 17 0.45 -8.23 -8.23
C SER A 17 0.60 -7.47 -9.55
N TYR A 18 0.04 -8.05 -10.62
CA TYR A 18 0.01 -7.42 -11.93
C TYR A 18 -1.41 -6.95 -12.21
N ARG A 19 -1.55 -5.72 -12.72
CA ARG A 19 -2.80 -5.32 -13.38
C ARG A 19 -2.95 -6.11 -14.67
N GLU A 20 -4.06 -6.81 -14.82
CA GLU A 20 -4.38 -7.57 -16.04
C GLU A 20 -4.55 -6.66 -17.29
N ASN A 21 -4.75 -5.34 -17.12
CA ASN A 21 -5.02 -4.39 -18.19
C ASN A 21 -4.09 -3.16 -18.20
N GLN A 22 -2.76 -3.36 -18.16
CA GLN A 22 -1.82 -2.24 -18.27
C GLN A 22 -1.69 -1.74 -19.72
N ASP A 23 -1.91 -0.45 -19.94
CA ASP A 23 -1.56 0.23 -21.19
C ASP A 23 -0.03 0.16 -21.40
N PRO A 24 0.47 -0.45 -22.48
CA PRO A 24 1.90 -0.61 -22.72
C PRO A 24 2.63 0.71 -23.01
N PHE A 25 1.90 1.77 -23.36
CA PHE A 25 2.44 3.08 -23.73
C PHE A 25 2.40 4.09 -22.59
N ARG A 26 1.76 3.77 -21.45
CA ARG A 26 1.76 4.62 -20.26
C ARG A 26 2.58 3.99 -19.15
N SER A 27 3.22 4.83 -18.35
CA SER A 27 3.84 4.41 -17.09
C SER A 27 2.76 3.81 -16.20
N SER A 28 2.81 2.49 -15.98
CA SER A 28 1.89 1.80 -15.09
C SER A 28 2.53 1.59 -13.73
N GLY A 29 1.73 1.84 -12.69
CA GLY A 29 2.03 1.40 -11.34
C GLY A 29 2.17 -0.13 -11.29
N GLY A 30 2.80 -0.62 -10.23
CA GLY A 30 2.71 -2.02 -9.88
C GLY A 30 3.38 -2.20 -8.54
N ILE A 31 2.83 -3.10 -7.76
CA ILE A 31 3.19 -3.29 -6.37
C ILE A 31 4.09 -4.50 -6.21
N ALA A 32 4.96 -4.42 -5.21
CA ALA A 32 5.90 -5.46 -4.90
C ALA A 32 6.22 -5.48 -3.41
N ILE A 33 6.36 -6.68 -2.85
CA ILE A 33 7.01 -6.88 -1.56
C ILE A 33 8.30 -7.65 -1.80
N PHE A 34 9.41 -7.13 -1.29
CA PHE A 34 10.69 -7.83 -1.25
C PHE A 34 10.98 -8.25 0.19
N VAL A 35 11.05 -9.56 0.42
CA VAL A 35 11.39 -10.12 1.74
C VAL A 35 12.74 -10.80 1.66
N LYS A 36 13.64 -10.48 2.60
CA LYS A 36 14.96 -11.10 2.66
C LYS A 36 14.82 -12.62 2.85
N SER A 37 15.58 -13.40 2.09
CA SER A 37 15.48 -14.87 2.06
C SER A 37 15.74 -15.55 3.40
N SER A 38 16.43 -14.87 4.32
CA SER A 38 16.72 -15.36 5.67
C SER A 38 15.55 -15.20 6.65
N ILE A 39 14.52 -14.42 6.31
CA ILE A 39 13.31 -14.27 7.14
C ILE A 39 12.36 -15.40 6.70
N PRO A 40 11.75 -16.20 7.59
CA PRO A 40 10.70 -17.13 7.20
C PRO A 40 9.42 -16.38 6.78
N HIS A 41 8.85 -16.71 5.62
CA HIS A 41 7.72 -15.97 5.06
C HIS A 41 6.99 -16.75 3.95
N HIS A 42 5.77 -16.32 3.64
CA HIS A 42 5.01 -16.80 2.48
C HIS A 42 4.08 -15.71 1.93
N GLN A 43 3.64 -15.88 0.67
CA GLN A 43 2.66 -14.99 0.05
C GLN A 43 1.24 -15.42 0.43
N LEU A 44 0.34 -14.44 0.62
CA LEU A 44 -1.10 -14.67 0.59
C LEU A 44 -1.72 -14.04 -0.66
N ILE A 45 -2.75 -14.69 -1.16
CA ILE A 45 -3.59 -14.12 -2.22
C ILE A 45 -4.54 -13.13 -1.54
N PRO A 46 -4.53 -11.84 -1.91
CA PRO A 46 -5.46 -10.87 -1.35
C PRO A 46 -6.92 -11.24 -1.69
N PRO A 47 -7.91 -10.72 -0.95
CA PRO A 47 -9.32 -10.81 -1.36
C PRO A 47 -9.53 -10.15 -2.72
N THR A 48 -10.73 -10.29 -3.30
CA THR A 48 -11.05 -9.57 -4.54
C THR A 48 -11.11 -8.07 -4.25
N LEU A 49 -10.27 -7.29 -4.94
CA LEU A 49 -10.15 -5.84 -4.79
C LEU A 49 -10.65 -5.15 -6.06
N HIS A 50 -11.31 -4.01 -5.92
CA HIS A 50 -11.95 -3.29 -7.03
C HIS A 50 -11.35 -1.90 -7.27
N TYR A 51 -10.79 -1.30 -6.23
CA TYR A 51 -10.39 0.10 -6.18
C TYR A 51 -8.91 0.26 -5.83
N VAL A 52 -8.26 -0.78 -5.29
CA VAL A 52 -6.82 -0.75 -4.96
C VAL A 52 -6.10 -1.95 -5.56
N GLU A 53 -4.79 -1.81 -5.74
CA GLU A 53 -3.90 -2.94 -5.96
C GLU A 53 -3.24 -3.32 -4.65
N ALA A 54 -3.23 -4.61 -4.32
CA ALA A 54 -2.53 -5.10 -3.14
C ALA A 54 -1.79 -6.44 -3.37
N SER A 55 -0.70 -6.63 -2.63
CA SER A 55 0.09 -7.84 -2.58
C SER A 55 0.40 -8.08 -1.12
N VAL A 56 0.22 -9.32 -0.66
CA VAL A 56 0.23 -9.65 0.76
C VAL A 56 1.31 -10.69 1.02
N ALA A 57 2.11 -10.46 2.06
CA ALA A 57 3.13 -11.38 2.53
C ALA A 57 3.02 -11.53 4.04
N VAL A 58 3.13 -12.76 4.53
CA VAL A 58 3.14 -13.05 5.96
C VAL A 58 4.58 -13.33 6.36
N LEU A 59 5.07 -12.57 7.34
CA LEU A 59 6.36 -12.78 7.98
C LEU A 59 6.17 -13.64 9.22
N GLU A 60 6.96 -14.70 9.31
CA GLU A 60 6.98 -15.61 10.45
C GLU A 60 8.25 -15.34 11.27
N LEU A 61 8.09 -14.46 12.27
CA LEU A 61 9.18 -14.09 13.16
C LEU A 61 9.31 -15.14 14.28
N ASN A 62 10.55 -15.51 14.59
CA ASN A 62 10.80 -16.47 15.67
C ASN A 62 10.33 -15.91 17.01
N ASN A 63 9.56 -16.69 17.76
CA ASN A 63 9.08 -16.35 19.10
C ASN A 63 8.25 -15.05 19.15
N SER A 64 7.52 -14.73 18.09
CA SER A 64 6.61 -13.58 18.04
C SER A 64 5.40 -13.91 17.18
N ASP A 65 4.33 -13.14 17.34
CA ASP A 65 3.19 -13.27 16.45
C ASP A 65 3.59 -12.94 15.00
N LYS A 66 2.88 -13.58 14.06
CA LYS A 66 3.07 -13.34 12.63
C LYS A 66 2.72 -11.88 12.32
N ILE A 67 3.46 -11.27 11.40
CA ILE A 67 3.17 -9.94 10.87
C ILE A 67 2.73 -10.10 9.42
N THR A 68 1.58 -9.56 9.08
CA THR A 68 1.09 -9.55 7.70
C THR A 68 1.36 -8.19 7.08
N LEU A 69 2.21 -8.18 6.05
CA LEU A 69 2.56 -7.01 5.28
C LEU A 69 1.74 -6.96 4.01
N THR A 70 1.10 -5.82 3.76
CA THR A 70 0.45 -5.52 2.49
C THR A 70 1.10 -4.32 1.84
N SER A 71 1.61 -4.51 0.62
CA SER A 71 1.95 -3.39 -0.26
C SER A 71 0.68 -2.97 -0.98
N ILE A 72 0.30 -1.69 -0.85
CA ILE A 72 -0.90 -1.12 -1.49
C ILE A 72 -0.53 -0.03 -2.50
N TYR A 73 -1.33 0.08 -3.55
CA TYR A 73 -1.36 1.27 -4.40
C TYR A 73 -2.81 1.63 -4.65
N ILE A 74 -3.16 2.89 -4.39
CA ILE A 74 -4.47 3.46 -4.71
C ILE A 74 -4.32 4.27 -6.00
N PRO A 75 -4.81 3.76 -7.14
CA PRO A 75 -4.74 4.45 -8.42
C PRO A 75 -5.39 5.84 -8.34
N PRO A 76 -4.81 6.88 -8.99
CA PRO A 76 -5.46 8.18 -9.11
C PRO A 76 -6.87 8.09 -9.71
N SER A 77 -7.10 7.13 -10.60
CA SER A 77 -8.38 6.84 -11.25
C SER A 77 -9.43 6.16 -10.36
N SER A 78 -9.04 5.67 -9.18
CA SER A 78 -9.97 5.02 -8.27
C SER A 78 -10.92 6.02 -7.63
N ASP A 79 -12.13 5.54 -7.35
CA ASP A 79 -13.16 6.33 -6.69
C ASP A 79 -12.65 6.93 -5.35
N GLN A 80 -13.12 8.13 -5.03
CA GLN A 80 -12.63 8.91 -3.89
C GLN A 80 -13.10 8.39 -2.53
N GLY A 81 -14.09 7.49 -2.49
CA GLY A 81 -14.60 6.88 -1.26
C GLY A 81 -14.52 5.36 -1.25
N MET A 82 -14.81 4.69 -2.37
CA MET A 82 -14.97 3.23 -2.37
C MET A 82 -13.70 2.44 -2.08
N PHE A 83 -12.51 3.06 -2.21
CA PHE A 83 -11.23 2.40 -1.90
C PHE A 83 -11.12 1.95 -0.43
N THR A 84 -11.88 2.55 0.49
CA THR A 84 -11.84 2.15 1.90
C THR A 84 -12.47 0.77 2.13
N PHE A 85 -13.38 0.30 1.28
CA PHE A 85 -13.91 -1.07 1.36
C PHE A 85 -12.83 -2.12 1.10
N ASP A 86 -11.95 -1.84 0.15
CA ASP A 86 -10.81 -2.71 -0.12
C ASP A 86 -9.80 -2.67 1.04
N ILE A 87 -9.55 -1.49 1.62
CA ILE A 87 -8.69 -1.36 2.81
C ILE A 87 -9.28 -2.12 4.00
N GLU A 88 -10.60 -2.06 4.21
CA GLU A 88 -11.30 -2.81 5.26
C GLU A 88 -11.13 -4.33 5.08
N ASN A 89 -11.28 -4.83 3.86
CA ASN A 89 -11.03 -6.24 3.57
C ASN A 89 -9.56 -6.63 3.81
N LEU A 90 -8.61 -5.73 3.50
CA LEU A 90 -7.18 -5.97 3.70
C LEU A 90 -6.78 -5.93 5.19
N ILE A 91 -7.35 -5.04 6.00
CA ILE A 91 -7.02 -4.94 7.43
C ILE A 91 -7.57 -6.15 8.20
N GLN A 92 -8.70 -6.71 7.76
CA GLN A 92 -9.31 -7.90 8.38
C GLN A 92 -8.55 -9.21 8.10
N ILE A 93 -7.52 -9.21 7.23
CA ILE A 93 -6.71 -10.40 6.96
C ILE A 93 -6.01 -10.92 8.22
N SER A 94 -5.57 -10.01 9.10
CA SER A 94 -4.79 -10.35 10.29
C SER A 94 -4.91 -9.26 11.35
N PRO A 95 -4.91 -9.61 12.65
CA PRO A 95 -4.84 -8.60 13.72
C PRO A 95 -3.48 -7.86 13.74
N ASN A 96 -2.44 -8.43 13.14
CA ASN A 96 -1.09 -7.84 13.07
C ASN A 96 -0.77 -7.42 11.63
N GLN A 97 -1.63 -6.57 11.08
CA GLN A 97 -1.54 -6.10 9.70
C GLN A 97 -0.76 -4.78 9.64
N ILE A 98 0.15 -4.67 8.68
CA ILE A 98 0.73 -3.39 8.26
C ILE A 98 0.44 -3.23 6.78
N ILE A 99 -0.27 -2.18 6.41
CA ILE A 99 -0.57 -1.85 5.01
C ILE A 99 0.21 -0.59 4.67
N CYS A 100 1.07 -0.65 3.65
CA CYS A 100 1.92 0.47 3.28
C CYS A 100 2.10 0.63 1.78
N GLY A 101 2.22 1.87 1.33
CA GLY A 101 2.42 2.20 -0.08
C GLY A 101 1.82 3.55 -0.45
N ASP A 102 1.49 3.73 -1.72
CA ASP A 102 1.03 5.02 -2.25
C ASP A 102 -0.50 5.11 -2.21
N TYR A 103 -1.00 5.96 -1.32
CA TYR A 103 -2.43 6.20 -1.12
C TYR A 103 -3.01 7.25 -2.08
N ASN A 104 -2.17 7.99 -2.80
CA ASN A 104 -2.56 9.14 -3.62
C ASN A 104 -3.59 10.05 -2.93
N ALA A 105 -3.43 10.25 -1.62
CA ALA A 105 -4.34 11.00 -0.76
C ALA A 105 -3.57 12.14 -0.07
N HIS A 106 -4.14 13.34 -0.07
CA HIS A 106 -3.52 14.54 0.52
C HIS A 106 -4.31 15.00 1.74
N HIS A 107 -3.65 15.17 2.89
CA HIS A 107 -4.20 15.76 4.10
C HIS A 107 -3.09 16.39 4.96
N THR A 108 -3.42 17.49 5.63
CA THR A 108 -2.46 18.21 6.49
C THR A 108 -1.99 17.39 7.69
N SER A 109 -2.86 16.54 8.25
CA SER A 109 -2.52 15.65 9.37
C SER A 109 -1.37 14.68 9.12
N PHE A 110 -1.08 14.36 7.85
CA PHE A 110 0.06 13.50 7.50
C PHE A 110 1.09 14.23 6.62
N GLY A 111 1.15 15.57 6.68
CA GLY A 111 2.27 16.35 6.14
C GLY A 111 2.08 16.93 4.73
N CYS A 112 0.86 16.90 4.17
CA CYS A 112 0.55 17.66 2.95
C CYS A 112 0.19 19.12 3.25
N THR A 113 0.28 19.99 2.24
CA THR A 113 -0.09 21.42 2.37
C THR A 113 -1.59 21.69 2.26
N ASN A 114 -2.37 20.71 1.80
CA ASN A 114 -3.80 20.82 1.55
C ASN A 114 -4.53 19.50 1.80
N ASN A 115 -5.85 19.59 1.95
CA ASN A 115 -6.73 18.45 2.07
C ASN A 115 -7.39 18.15 0.72
N SER A 116 -7.36 16.88 0.33
CA SER A 116 -8.13 16.33 -0.79
C SER A 116 -9.33 15.57 -0.25
N PRO A 117 -10.42 15.40 -1.03
CA PRO A 117 -11.54 14.55 -0.64
C PRO A 117 -11.08 13.14 -0.23
N ARG A 118 -10.14 12.55 -0.98
CA ARG A 118 -9.56 11.24 -0.67
C ARG A 118 -8.82 11.22 0.69
N GLY A 119 -8.05 12.27 0.99
CA GLY A 119 -7.36 12.39 2.28
C GLY A 119 -8.31 12.58 3.46
N ILE A 120 -9.41 13.31 3.26
CA ILE A 120 -10.47 13.44 4.28
C ILE A 120 -11.14 12.09 4.51
N THR A 121 -11.50 11.37 3.43
CA THR A 121 -12.11 10.04 3.54
C THR A 121 -11.19 9.05 4.24
N LEU A 122 -9.90 9.01 3.87
CA LEU A 122 -8.92 8.14 4.51
C LEU A 122 -8.80 8.43 6.01
N LEU A 123 -8.67 9.71 6.39
CA LEU A 123 -8.53 10.09 7.79
C LEU A 123 -9.78 9.73 8.61
N ASN A 124 -10.97 9.97 8.06
CA ASN A 124 -12.22 9.58 8.72
C ASN A 124 -12.34 8.07 8.88
N PHE A 125 -11.97 7.31 7.85
CA PHE A 125 -11.99 5.85 7.89
C PHE A 125 -11.07 5.30 8.99
N VAL A 126 -9.81 5.71 9.03
CA VAL A 126 -8.85 5.18 10.03
C VAL A 126 -9.28 5.57 11.45
N ASN A 127 -9.78 6.79 11.66
CA ASN A 127 -10.25 7.24 12.97
C ASN A 127 -11.45 6.42 13.46
N ASN A 128 -12.40 6.14 12.56
CA ASN A 128 -13.56 5.31 12.89
C ASN A 128 -13.19 3.84 13.15
N ALA A 129 -12.17 3.34 12.45
CA ALA A 129 -11.68 1.98 12.61
C ALA A 129 -10.70 1.81 13.79
N GLY A 130 -10.27 2.90 14.43
CA GLY A 130 -9.24 2.87 15.48
C GLY A 130 -7.84 2.51 14.95
N ILE A 131 -7.57 2.81 13.68
CA ILE A 131 -6.31 2.55 12.98
C ILE A 131 -5.45 3.81 13.00
N GLU A 132 -4.13 3.65 13.10
CA GLU A 132 -3.20 4.78 13.04
C GLU A 132 -2.64 4.98 11.62
N ILE A 133 -2.50 6.25 11.20
CA ILE A 133 -1.70 6.60 10.02
C ILE A 133 -0.27 6.91 10.47
N LEU A 134 0.66 6.10 9.99
CA LEU A 134 2.09 6.28 10.15
C LEU A 134 2.64 7.04 8.93
N ALA A 135 2.77 8.35 9.08
CA ALA A 135 3.32 9.23 8.06
C ALA A 135 4.75 9.65 8.43
N PRO A 136 5.69 9.67 7.47
CA PRO A 136 7.02 10.21 7.72
C PRO A 136 6.97 11.73 7.96
N SER A 137 7.94 12.25 8.69
CA SER A 137 8.06 13.69 8.98
C SER A 137 8.49 14.54 7.79
N THR A 138 8.83 13.92 6.66
CA THR A 138 9.27 14.59 5.44
C THR A 138 8.46 14.11 4.23
N PRO A 139 8.30 14.94 3.18
CA PRO A 139 7.54 14.56 2.00
C PRO A 139 8.11 13.32 1.32
N THR A 140 7.23 12.48 0.78
CA THR A 140 7.59 11.23 0.12
C THR A 140 7.57 11.33 -1.41
N ARG A 141 6.81 12.30 -1.95
CA ARG A 141 6.76 12.63 -3.37
C ARG A 141 7.17 14.07 -3.61
N PHE A 142 8.10 14.27 -4.54
CA PHE A 142 8.58 15.58 -5.00
C PHE A 142 8.22 15.80 -6.47
N GLY A 143 7.48 16.87 -6.74
CA GLY A 143 7.24 17.41 -8.08
C GLY A 143 8.14 18.62 -8.35
N ASN A 144 8.02 19.20 -9.55
CA ASN A 144 8.89 20.32 -9.96
C ASN A 144 8.86 21.52 -9.00
N ASN A 145 7.68 21.83 -8.44
CA ASN A 145 7.47 22.95 -7.52
C ASN A 145 6.53 22.56 -6.36
N SER A 146 6.45 21.27 -6.04
CA SER A 146 5.54 20.77 -5.00
C SER A 146 6.13 19.56 -4.30
N SER A 147 5.68 19.32 -3.08
CA SER A 147 6.01 18.12 -2.33
C SER A 147 4.77 17.65 -1.57
N SER A 148 4.61 16.34 -1.44
CA SER A 148 3.47 15.75 -0.74
C SER A 148 3.87 14.48 -0.02
N THR A 149 3.21 14.21 1.10
CA THR A 149 3.32 12.95 1.83
C THR A 149 2.10 12.10 1.49
N ILE A 150 2.26 11.22 0.52
CA ILE A 150 1.18 10.35 0.00
C ILE A 150 1.51 8.86 0.12
N ASP A 151 2.80 8.54 0.25
CA ASP A 151 3.27 7.23 0.68
C ASP A 151 3.14 7.12 2.21
N LEU A 152 2.23 6.26 2.66
CA LEU A 152 1.82 6.12 4.06
C LEU A 152 1.86 4.65 4.47
N ALA A 153 1.87 4.41 5.77
CA ALA A 153 1.50 3.12 6.34
C ALA A 153 0.31 3.28 7.29
N ILE A 154 -0.51 2.24 7.41
CA ILE A 154 -1.54 2.11 8.43
C ILE A 154 -1.38 0.78 9.17
N ALA A 155 -1.65 0.80 10.48
CA ALA A 155 -1.55 -0.33 11.38
C ALA A 155 -2.51 -0.17 12.58
#